data_AF-A0A8F8Z6Y4-F1
#
_entry.id   AF-A0A8F8Z6Y4-F1
#
_cell.length_a   1.000
_cell.length_b   1.000
_cell.length_c   1.000
_cell.angle_alpha   90.00
_cell.angle_beta   90.00
_cell.angle_gamma   90.00
#
_symmetry.space_group_name_H-M   'P 1'
#
loop_
_entity.id
_entity.type
_entity.pdbx_description
1 polymer ?
#
loop_
_entity_poly.entity_id
_entity_poly.type
_entity_poly.pdbx_seq_one_letter_code
_entity_poly.pdbx_strand_id
1 'polypeptide(L)'
;MADITLISGSTLGGAEYVAEHLAEKLEAAGFSTETVHGPLLEDLSASGIWLIISSTHGAGDIPDNLTPFYEDLQTQKPDLSAVRFGAIGIGSREYDTFCGAIEKIEAELKDAGAKQVGETLKINILEHEIPEDPAEIWLGSWINLLK
;
A
#
# COMPACT_ATOMS: atom_id res chain seq x y z
N MET A 1 13.56 -15.04 -5.39
CA MET A 1 13.31 -13.97 -6.38
C MET A 1 12.30 -13.09 -5.71
N ALA A 2 12.57 -11.79 -5.55
CA ALA A 2 11.72 -10.91 -4.75
C ALA A 2 10.32 -10.85 -5.38
N ASP A 3 9.27 -11.25 -4.64
CA ASP A 3 7.93 -11.40 -5.19
C ASP A 3 7.04 -10.18 -4.86
N ILE A 4 7.17 -9.57 -3.67
CA ILE A 4 6.28 -8.49 -3.23
C ILE A 4 7.04 -7.40 -2.43
N THR A 5 6.95 -6.14 -2.86
CA THR A 5 7.48 -4.97 -2.14
C THR A 5 6.36 -4.26 -1.39
N LEU A 6 6.45 -4.20 -0.06
CA LEU A 6 5.50 -3.50 0.80
C LEU A 6 5.95 -2.07 1.01
N ILE A 7 5.15 -1.12 0.54
CA ILE A 7 5.40 0.30 0.62
C ILE A 7 4.51 0.87 1.72
N SER A 8 5.09 1.22 2.86
CA SER A 8 4.32 1.83 3.94
C SER A 8 4.51 3.34 3.99
N GLY A 9 3.41 4.05 4.23
CA GLY A 9 3.38 5.49 4.45
C GLY A 9 2.63 5.77 5.73
N SER A 10 3.34 6.21 6.77
CA SER A 10 2.73 6.68 8.01
C SER A 10 3.54 7.75 8.71
N THR A 11 2.87 8.61 9.45
CA THR A 11 3.50 9.59 10.35
C THR A 11 3.67 9.03 11.76
N LEU A 12 2.79 8.13 12.20
CA LEU A 12 2.74 7.58 13.56
C LEU A 12 3.10 6.10 13.64
N GLY A 13 3.54 5.50 12.53
CA GLY A 13 3.95 4.09 12.45
C GLY A 13 2.80 3.08 12.30
N GLY A 14 1.53 3.49 12.31
CA GLY A 14 0.41 2.56 12.20
C GLY A 14 0.42 1.72 10.91
N ALA A 15 0.82 2.30 9.78
CA ALA A 15 0.97 1.56 8.51
C ALA A 15 2.20 0.67 8.48
N GLU A 16 3.25 1.03 9.22
CA GLU A 16 4.49 0.25 9.33
C GLU A 16 4.22 -1.06 10.06
N TYR A 17 3.53 -1.03 11.21
CA TYR A 17 3.13 -2.24 11.93
C TYR A 17 2.31 -3.21 11.05
N VAL A 18 1.33 -2.69 10.31
CA VAL A 18 0.53 -3.52 9.40
C VAL A 18 1.40 -4.09 8.28
N ALA A 19 2.30 -3.29 7.71
CA ALA A 19 3.22 -3.74 6.66
C ALA A 19 4.12 -4.88 7.16
N GLU A 20 4.75 -4.73 8.33
CA GLU A 20 5.60 -5.78 8.92
C GLU A 20 4.81 -7.06 9.17
N HIS A 21 3.60 -6.96 9.75
CA HIS A 21 2.74 -8.12 9.99
C HIS A 21 2.40 -8.86 8.68
N LEU A 22 2.04 -8.11 7.64
CA LEU A 22 1.73 -8.67 6.32
C LEU A 22 2.95 -9.31 5.68
N ALA A 23 4.13 -8.71 5.84
CA ALA A 23 5.38 -9.26 5.34
C ALA A 23 5.66 -10.62 5.96
N GLU A 24 5.58 -10.76 7.29
CA GLU A 24 5.78 -12.05 7.98
C GLU A 24 4.82 -13.14 7.45
N LYS A 25 3.55 -12.79 7.19
CA LYS A 25 2.55 -13.72 6.65
C LYS A 25 2.86 -14.15 5.22
N LEU A 26 3.35 -13.22 4.40
CA LEU A 26 3.78 -13.49 3.03
C LEU A 26 5.04 -14.38 3.00
N GLU A 27 6.02 -14.12 3.87
CA GLU A 27 7.20 -14.97 4.03
C GLU A 27 6.81 -16.38 4.49
N ALA A 28 5.89 -16.49 5.45
CA ALA A 28 5.33 -17.78 5.88
C ALA A 28 4.59 -18.52 4.75
N ALA A 29 4.01 -17.78 3.79
CA ALA A 29 3.39 -18.34 2.59
C ALA A 29 4.41 -18.73 1.50
N GLY A 30 5.70 -18.43 1.70
CA GLY A 30 6.81 -18.77 0.80
C GLY A 30 7.19 -17.68 -0.21
N PHE A 31 6.66 -16.46 -0.06
CA PHE A 31 7.03 -15.31 -0.89
C PHE A 31 8.18 -14.52 -0.25
N SER A 32 9.04 -13.91 -1.06
CA SER A 32 10.04 -12.97 -0.55
C SER A 32 9.46 -11.57 -0.49
N THR A 33 9.40 -10.99 0.69
CA THR A 33 8.89 -9.64 0.92
C THR A 33 9.95 -8.64 1.31
N GLU A 34 9.76 -7.39 0.90
CA GLU A 34 10.62 -6.28 1.31
C GLU A 34 9.76 -5.11 1.77
N THR A 35 9.92 -4.68 3.01
CA THR A 35 9.20 -3.52 3.58
C THR A 35 10.04 -2.27 3.43
N VAL A 36 9.48 -1.26 2.77
CA VAL A 36 10.09 0.06 2.57
C VAL A 36 9.15 1.14 3.08
N HIS A 37 9.72 2.15 3.74
CA HIS A 37 8.99 3.25 4.37
C HIS A 37 9.25 4.52 3.55
N GLY A 38 8.22 5.04 2.89
CA GLY A 38 8.33 6.22 2.01
C GLY A 38 9.44 6.13 0.96
N PRO A 39 9.49 5.06 0.15
CA PRO A 39 10.47 4.95 -0.92
C PRO A 39 10.25 6.03 -1.98
N LEU A 40 11.29 6.34 -2.75
CA LEU A 40 11.14 7.10 -3.99
C LEU A 40 10.84 6.13 -5.14
N LEU A 41 10.18 6.62 -6.19
CA LEU A 41 9.87 5.81 -7.36
C LEU A 41 11.15 5.26 -8.03
N GLU A 42 12.24 6.02 -8.01
CA GLU A 42 13.55 5.60 -8.54
C GLU A 42 14.17 4.39 -7.81
N ASP A 43 13.80 4.19 -6.54
CA ASP A 43 14.29 3.10 -5.70
C ASP A 43 13.49 1.81 -5.94
N LEU A 44 12.28 1.95 -6.51
CA LEU A 44 11.37 0.85 -6.74
C LEU A 44 11.56 0.23 -8.13
N SER A 45 11.56 -1.10 -8.17
CA SER A 45 11.61 -1.82 -9.43
C SER A 45 10.29 -1.69 -10.18
N ALA A 46 10.31 -1.10 -11.39
CA ALA A 46 9.17 -1.00 -12.31
C ALA A 46 8.69 -2.36 -12.89
N SER A 47 8.86 -3.44 -12.14
CA SER A 47 8.43 -4.81 -12.47
C SER A 47 8.25 -5.59 -11.16
N GLY A 48 7.15 -6.32 -11.02
CA GLY A 48 6.87 -7.13 -9.83
C GLY A 48 5.51 -6.83 -9.21
N ILE A 49 5.39 -7.05 -7.90
CA ILE A 49 4.17 -6.79 -7.14
C ILE A 49 4.49 -5.79 -6.02
N TRP A 50 3.73 -4.70 -5.93
CA TRP A 50 3.83 -3.72 -4.86
C TRP A 50 2.61 -3.80 -3.95
N LEU A 51 2.77 -3.55 -2.66
CA LEU A 51 1.67 -3.48 -1.71
C LEU A 51 1.77 -2.15 -0.98
N ILE A 52 0.93 -1.19 -1.34
CA ILE A 52 0.97 0.15 -0.76
C ILE A 52 0.05 0.19 0.45
N ILE A 53 0.61 0.49 1.63
CA ILE A 53 -0.12 0.68 2.89
C ILE A 53 0.06 2.14 3.30
N SER A 54 -1.00 2.94 3.18
CA SER A 54 -0.92 4.37 3.50
C SER A 54 -1.92 4.75 4.58
N SER A 55 -1.42 5.37 5.66
CA SER A 55 -2.28 5.96 6.67
C SER A 55 -2.74 7.35 6.23
N THR A 56 -4.04 7.59 6.28
CA THR A 56 -4.64 8.88 5.96
C THR A 56 -4.64 9.77 7.19
N HIS A 57 -4.14 10.99 7.07
CA HIS A 57 -4.19 11.99 8.13
C HIS A 57 -5.18 13.10 7.79
N GLY A 58 -5.96 13.54 8.79
CA GLY A 58 -6.88 14.67 8.64
C GLY A 58 -7.91 14.46 7.50
N ALA A 59 -7.94 15.39 6.56
CA ALA A 59 -8.97 15.47 5.52
C ALA A 59 -8.69 14.63 4.25
N GLY A 60 -7.86 13.59 4.35
CA GLY A 60 -7.49 12.78 3.17
C GLY A 60 -6.09 13.03 2.64
N ASP A 61 -5.21 13.64 3.45
CA ASP A 61 -3.84 13.94 3.03
C ASP A 61 -2.95 12.70 3.08
N ILE A 62 -2.07 12.62 2.08
CA ILE A 62 -1.02 11.61 1.98
C ILE A 62 0.03 11.95 3.05
N PRO A 63 0.55 10.96 3.79
CA PRO A 63 1.60 11.21 4.77
C PRO A 63 2.84 11.76 4.08
N ASP A 64 3.52 12.72 4.72
CA ASP A 64 4.67 13.45 4.16
C ASP A 64 5.77 12.52 3.62
N ASN A 65 5.92 11.34 4.24
CA ASN A 65 6.87 10.32 3.86
C ASN A 65 6.56 9.66 2.49
N LEU A 66 5.29 9.62 2.08
CA LEU A 66 4.81 9.02 0.83
C LEU A 66 4.42 10.08 -0.22
N THR A 67 4.32 11.35 0.17
CA THR A 67 4.14 12.48 -0.75
C THR A 67 5.16 12.54 -1.89
N PRO A 68 6.48 12.43 -1.66
CA PRO A 68 7.45 12.49 -2.75
C PRO A 68 7.31 11.34 -3.75
N PHE A 69 6.91 10.15 -3.30
CA PHE A 69 6.59 9.01 -4.18
C PHE A 69 5.42 9.34 -5.13
N TYR A 70 4.35 9.92 -4.57
CA TYR A 70 3.18 10.35 -5.32
C TYR A 70 3.51 11.44 -6.35
N GLU A 71 4.30 12.45 -5.95
CA GLU A 71 4.74 13.51 -6.88
C GLU A 71 5.65 12.99 -8.00
N ASP A 72 6.50 12.00 -7.71
CA ASP A 72 7.38 11.41 -8.71
C ASP A 72 6.62 10.55 -9.72
N LEU A 73 5.59 9.80 -9.28
CA LEU A 73 4.64 9.14 -10.20
C LEU A 73 3.98 10.13 -11.15
N GLN A 74 3.52 11.29 -10.63
CA GLN A 74 2.92 12.35 -11.42
C GLN A 74 3.87 12.96 -12.44
N THR A 75 5.12 13.16 -12.03
CA THR A 75 6.13 13.89 -12.79
C THR A 75 6.83 13.01 -13.82
N GLN A 76 7.27 11.82 -13.41
CA GLN A 76 8.02 10.89 -14.26
C GLN A 76 7.11 10.06 -15.16
N LYS A 77 5.88 9.75 -14.71
CA LYS A 77 4.95 8.85 -15.42
C LYS A 77 5.64 7.62 -16.00
N PRO A 78 6.29 6.79 -15.15
CA PRO A 78 6.97 5.58 -15.60
C PRO A 78 5.96 4.61 -16.25
N ASP A 79 6.44 3.74 -17.13
CA ASP A 79 5.63 2.63 -17.63
C ASP A 79 5.64 1.49 -16.59
N LEU A 80 4.54 1.38 -15.85
CA LEU A 80 4.33 0.35 -14.82
C LEU A 80 3.46 -0.79 -15.34
N SER A 81 3.37 -1.00 -16.65
CA SER A 81 2.51 -2.03 -17.27
C SER A 81 2.82 -3.45 -16.78
N ALA A 82 4.04 -3.69 -16.31
CA ALA A 82 4.52 -4.95 -15.73
C ALA A 82 4.42 -5.02 -14.19
N VAL A 83 3.96 -3.94 -13.55
CA VAL A 83 3.77 -3.86 -12.10
C VAL A 83 2.33 -4.19 -11.76
N ARG A 84 2.21 -5.09 -10.78
CA ARG A 84 0.96 -5.37 -10.09
C ARG A 84 0.99 -4.67 -8.75
N PHE A 85 -0.12 -4.15 -8.28
CA PHE A 85 -0.14 -3.53 -6.96
C PHE A 85 -1.40 -3.82 -6.15
N GLY A 86 -1.24 -3.94 -4.84
CA GLY A 86 -2.31 -3.94 -3.85
C GLY A 86 -2.32 -2.61 -3.10
N ALA A 87 -3.48 -2.22 -2.60
CA ALA A 87 -3.67 -0.93 -1.96
C ALA A 87 -4.43 -1.12 -0.63
N ILE A 88 -3.83 -0.62 0.45
CA ILE A 88 -4.38 -0.67 1.81
C ILE A 88 -4.38 0.75 2.36
N GLY A 89 -5.58 1.28 2.58
CA GLY A 89 -5.79 2.55 3.28
C GLY A 89 -6.04 2.29 4.75
N ILE A 90 -5.27 2.95 5.62
CA ILE A 90 -5.55 2.98 7.06
C ILE A 90 -6.07 4.37 7.37
N GLY A 91 -7.20 4.48 8.07
CA GLY A 91 -7.75 5.79 8.40
C GLY A 91 -8.76 5.73 9.52
N SER A 92 -9.23 6.91 9.90
CA SER A 92 -10.28 7.08 10.89
C SER A 92 -11.53 7.59 10.18
N ARG A 93 -12.65 6.86 10.29
CA ARG A 93 -13.93 7.27 9.69
C ARG A 93 -14.57 8.50 10.36
N GLU A 94 -13.96 9.02 11.43
CA GLU A 94 -14.27 10.33 12.00
C GLU A 94 -13.98 11.50 11.05
N TYR A 95 -13.13 11.30 10.03
CA TYR A 95 -12.83 12.31 9.04
C TYR A 95 -13.67 12.12 7.78
N ASP A 96 -14.09 13.23 7.17
CA ASP A 96 -14.96 13.28 5.98
C ASP A 96 -14.38 12.47 4.80
N THR A 97 -13.05 12.44 4.67
CA THR A 97 -12.33 11.74 3.61
C THR A 97 -11.72 10.43 4.12
N PHE A 98 -12.54 9.37 4.16
CA PHE A 98 -12.08 8.05 4.56
C PHE A 98 -11.18 7.40 3.49
N CYS A 99 -9.89 7.26 3.78
CA CYS A 99 -8.88 6.63 2.90
C CYS A 99 -8.59 7.38 1.58
N GLY A 100 -8.73 8.71 1.55
CA GLY A 100 -8.45 9.48 0.32
C GLY A 100 -7.00 9.42 -0.17
N ALA A 101 -6.04 9.20 0.73
CA ALA A 101 -4.62 9.13 0.39
C ALA A 101 -4.32 7.95 -0.55
N ILE A 102 -4.81 6.75 -0.21
CA ILE A 102 -4.54 5.55 -1.00
C ILE A 102 -5.25 5.59 -2.36
N GLU A 103 -6.44 6.19 -2.43
CA GLU A 103 -7.22 6.32 -3.67
C GLU A 103 -6.50 7.20 -4.70
N LYS A 104 -5.84 8.27 -4.24
CA LYS A 104 -5.02 9.12 -5.12
C LYS A 104 -3.82 8.36 -5.69
N ILE A 105 -3.09 7.64 -4.85
CA ILE A 105 -1.91 6.85 -5.26
C ILE A 105 -2.32 5.73 -6.22
N GLU A 106 -3.43 5.05 -5.93
CA GLU A 106 -3.98 4.03 -6.81
C GLU A 106 -4.32 4.58 -8.20
N ALA A 107 -4.93 5.77 -8.27
CA ALA A 107 -5.27 6.41 -9.53
C ALA A 107 -4.02 6.74 -10.37
N GLU A 108 -2.97 7.27 -9.73
CA GLU A 108 -1.67 7.54 -10.36
C GLU A 108 -0.99 6.28 -10.88
N LEU A 109 -0.96 5.22 -10.07
CA LEU A 109 -0.39 3.92 -10.47
C LEU A 109 -1.15 3.33 -11.67
N LYS A 110 -2.48 3.43 -11.69
CA LYS A 110 -3.30 3.02 -12.82
C LYS A 110 -3.05 3.87 -14.07
N ASP A 111 -2.86 5.17 -13.93
CA ASP A 111 -2.50 6.08 -15.04
C ASP A 111 -1.15 5.71 -15.64
N ALA A 112 -0.20 5.30 -14.81
CA ALA A 112 1.11 4.76 -15.19
C ALA A 112 1.07 3.34 -15.79
N GLY A 113 -0.11 2.71 -15.88
CA GLY A 113 -0.31 1.39 -16.47
C GLY A 113 -0.22 0.21 -15.49
N ALA A 114 0.02 0.47 -14.19
CA ALA A 114 0.07 -0.58 -13.18
C ALA A 114 -1.29 -1.26 -13.00
N LYS A 115 -1.26 -2.56 -12.71
CA LYS A 115 -2.48 -3.37 -12.55
C LYS A 115 -2.79 -3.59 -11.09
N GLN A 116 -3.93 -3.09 -10.64
CA GLN A 116 -4.43 -3.41 -9.32
C GLN A 116 -4.75 -4.91 -9.23
N VAL A 117 -4.29 -5.54 -8.14
CA VAL A 117 -4.63 -6.92 -7.77
C VAL A 117 -5.55 -6.87 -6.56
N GLY A 118 -6.70 -7.53 -6.64
CA GLY A 118 -7.71 -7.52 -5.59
C GLY A 118 -8.40 -6.18 -5.41
N GLU A 119 -9.08 -6.03 -4.27
CA GLU A 119 -9.79 -4.79 -3.90
C GLU A 119 -9.00 -3.98 -2.88
N THR A 120 -9.19 -2.67 -2.85
CA THR A 120 -8.53 -1.77 -1.90
C THR A 120 -9.05 -2.02 -0.48
N LEU A 121 -8.19 -2.47 0.43
CA LEU A 121 -8.58 -2.64 1.82
C LEU A 121 -8.63 -1.28 2.50
N LYS A 122 -9.74 -0.96 3.17
CA LYS A 122 -9.86 0.26 3.97
C LYS A 122 -10.04 -0.12 5.45
N ILE A 123 -9.01 0.09 6.26
CA ILE A 123 -8.99 -0.25 7.68
C ILE A 123 -9.37 0.99 8.50
N ASN A 124 -10.39 0.84 9.35
CA ASN A 124 -10.80 1.89 10.27
C ASN A 124 -10.19 1.68 11.66
N ILE A 125 -9.20 2.48 12.04
CA ILE A 125 -8.50 2.36 13.34
C ILE A 125 -9.35 2.74 14.55
N LEU A 126 -10.52 3.36 14.34
CA LEU A 126 -11.48 3.64 15.41
C LEU A 126 -12.40 2.46 15.71
N GLU A 127 -12.74 1.67 14.69
CA GLU A 127 -13.62 0.50 14.84
C GLU A 127 -12.84 -0.76 15.13
N HIS A 128 -11.60 -0.85 14.62
CA HIS A 128 -10.72 -1.99 14.83
C HIS A 128 -9.55 -1.56 15.72
N GLU A 129 -9.55 -2.06 16.96
CA GLU A 129 -8.44 -1.90 17.91
C GLU A 129 -7.14 -2.50 17.36
N ILE A 130 -7.25 -3.51 16.48
CA ILE A 130 -6.13 -4.20 15.84
C ILE A 130 -6.32 -4.14 14.32
N PRO A 131 -5.56 -3.31 13.60
CA PRO A 131 -5.65 -3.20 12.13
C PRO A 131 -5.07 -4.43 11.40
N GLU A 132 -4.27 -5.26 12.08
CA GLU A 132 -3.65 -6.47 11.51
C GLU A 132 -4.67 -7.56 11.17
N ASP A 133 -5.75 -7.69 11.94
CA ASP A 133 -6.77 -8.72 11.77
C ASP A 133 -7.51 -8.63 10.40
N PRO A 134 -8.10 -7.47 10.01
CA PRO A 134 -8.67 -7.32 8.68
C PRO A 134 -7.60 -7.37 7.57
N ALA A 135 -6.37 -6.94 7.87
CA ALA A 135 -5.27 -6.98 6.91
C ALA A 135 -4.88 -8.43 6.57
N GLU A 136 -4.79 -9.31 7.56
CA GLU A 136 -4.49 -10.74 7.36
C GLU A 136 -5.55 -11.44 6.51
N ILE A 137 -6.83 -11.22 6.82
CA ILE A 137 -7.95 -11.83 6.08
C ILE A 137 -7.92 -11.39 4.61
N TRP A 138 -7.71 -10.09 4.39
CA TRP A 138 -7.59 -9.53 3.05
C TRP A 138 -6.37 -10.09 2.32
N LEU A 139 -5.22 -10.18 3.01
CA LEU A 139 -3.99 -10.72 2.45
C LEU A 139 -4.17 -12.17 2.00
N GLY A 140 -4.85 -13.01 2.77
CA GLY A 140 -5.14 -14.38 2.37
C GLY A 140 -5.90 -14.48 1.04
N SER A 141 -6.87 -13.58 0.84
CA SER A 141 -7.60 -13.47 -0.43
C SER A 141 -6.72 -12.93 -1.55
N TRP A 142 -5.89 -11.92 -1.23
CA TRP A 142 -5.00 -11.28 -2.19
C TRP A 142 -3.88 -12.20 -2.69
N ILE A 143 -3.26 -12.98 -1.80
CA ILE A 143 -2.27 -14.01 -2.15
C ILE A 143 -2.87 -15.03 -3.12
N ASN A 144 -4.15 -15.38 -2.96
CA ASN A 144 -4.82 -16.30 -3.87
C ASN A 144 -4.93 -15.74 -5.30
N LEU A 145 -5.11 -14.42 -5.43
CA LEU A 145 -5.17 -13.72 -6.72
C LEU A 145 -3.79 -13.56 -7.38
N LEU A 146 -2.71 -13.69 -6.60
CA LEU A 146 -1.34 -13.63 -7.12
C LEU A 146 -0.84 -14.95 -7.70
N LYS A 147 -1.40 -16.08 -7.26
CA LYS A 147 -1.10 -17.43 -7.76
C LYS A 147 -1.74 -17.71 -9.11
#